data_AF-A0A929H9W3-F1
#
_entry.id   AF-A0A929H9W3-F1
#
_cell.length_a   1.000
_cell.length_b   1.000
_cell.length_c   1.000
_cell.angle_alpha   90.00
_cell.angle_beta   90.00
_cell.angle_gamma   90.00
#
_symmetry.space_group_name_H-M   'P 1'
#
loop_
_entity.id
_entity.type
_entity.pdbx_description
1 polymer ?
#
loop_
_entity_poly.entity_id
_entity_poly.type
_entity_poly.pdbx_seq_one_letter_code
_entity_poly.pdbx_strand_id
1 'polypeptide(L)'
;MRLNRRSFIRSSTIAGSALMLNPLHALDGQFNKAESLIGVHPFIFDNEDAVFIMKTNVDVLTNASAIKQSGLSFGRSVFGLTEDPDNGAPLTDKVVIKPNLTCRGKWDADYTTERSMGVVTDSNFTEGVIESIKELEIGASQIYAREVNCPEDLAEGGYIDMATRTGIDLKGIDTPYYDLNPDQLQWMDVEDGLYFNRIPFLWPVNDPESWLLNIAKLKTHSMGMTLCAKNIQGTIAMNYQQHCKVHGSHLDILEGDIKANAFTSIENNYNRHVADGVPRWDRPGQDGGIWMETWASRCLDNNSVTKAGLHVIEGVYGRDGHFIDGPNDGLANDYMTNVIIFGLNPYYVDIIGHWIGGHEPGNFGLFHMALERGEVSTINPANIPVYEWDAADGATMKTLDEFERHTLKTNYLRKDYDGGNEDYWHLVNEDFDYSSVSGAISKVSPLPFNLGGNFPNPFSDNTNIPFQIQKAGHVYIEVINEVGKTVEILENRPLVPGNHMITWNSSNHPAGLYLCRMQFGGMLKSGKMLLIR
;
A
#
# COMPACT_ATOMS: atom_id res chain seq x y z
N MET A 1 -23.29 -36.67 -36.99
CA MET A 1 -22.95 -35.47 -36.21
C MET A 1 -22.80 -35.88 -34.75
N ARG A 2 -21.57 -36.14 -34.29
CA ARG A 2 -21.15 -36.38 -32.89
C ARG A 2 -19.70 -36.82 -32.91
N LEU A 3 -18.78 -36.02 -32.37
CA LEU A 3 -17.39 -36.42 -32.11
C LEU A 3 -16.95 -35.92 -30.73
N ASN A 4 -17.01 -36.87 -29.81
CA ASN A 4 -16.02 -37.27 -28.81
C ASN A 4 -14.82 -36.35 -28.47
N ARG A 5 -14.60 -36.12 -27.16
CA ARG A 5 -13.27 -35.95 -26.53
C ARG A 5 -13.28 -36.54 -25.11
N ARG A 6 -12.60 -37.68 -24.95
CA ARG A 6 -12.05 -38.14 -23.66
C ARG A 6 -10.64 -37.54 -23.51
N SER A 7 -10.38 -36.82 -22.42
CA SER A 7 -9.25 -37.01 -21.50
C SER A 7 -8.97 -35.74 -20.68
N PHE A 8 -9.54 -35.63 -19.47
CA PHE A 8 -8.97 -34.83 -18.38
C PHE A 8 -9.19 -35.59 -17.06
N ILE A 9 -8.10 -36.08 -16.50
CA ILE A 9 -7.87 -36.81 -15.23
C ILE A 9 -6.52 -36.23 -14.81
N ARG A 10 -6.18 -35.76 -13.60
CA ARG A 10 -6.62 -35.72 -12.19
C ARG A 10 -5.88 -34.46 -11.63
N SER A 11 -6.28 -33.75 -10.58
CA SER A 11 -6.80 -34.22 -9.30
C SER A 11 -7.49 -33.06 -8.57
N SER A 12 -8.78 -33.26 -8.32
CA SER A 12 -9.57 -32.65 -7.26
C SER A 12 -9.96 -33.77 -6.29
N THR A 13 -9.90 -33.50 -4.99
CA THR A 13 -10.57 -34.28 -3.94
C THR A 13 -10.90 -33.28 -2.82
N ILE A 14 -12.08 -32.63 -2.88
CA ILE A 14 -13.37 -33.03 -2.24
C ILE A 14 -13.25 -32.94 -0.71
N ALA A 15 -13.97 -32.10 0.03
CA ALA A 15 -15.38 -31.70 0.00
C ALA A 15 -15.54 -30.28 0.62
N GLY A 16 -16.60 -29.50 0.40
CA GLY A 16 -17.87 -29.82 -0.24
C GLY A 16 -18.64 -28.54 -0.59
N SER A 17 -19.29 -28.63 -1.73
CA SER A 17 -20.06 -27.63 -2.47
C SER A 17 -21.19 -26.93 -1.70
N ALA A 18 -21.04 -25.62 -1.51
CA ALA A 18 -22.05 -24.55 -1.50
C ALA A 18 -21.28 -23.26 -1.20
N LEU A 19 -20.72 -22.54 -2.17
CA LEU A 19 -21.38 -21.74 -3.19
C LEU A 19 -20.46 -21.66 -4.41
N MET A 20 -20.87 -22.28 -5.52
CA MET A 20 -20.51 -21.72 -6.82
C MET A 20 -21.50 -20.60 -7.08
N LEU A 21 -21.08 -19.36 -6.89
CA LEU A 21 -21.81 -18.21 -7.40
C LEU A 21 -20.91 -17.53 -8.45
N ASN A 22 -21.50 -17.37 -9.63
CA ASN A 22 -21.07 -16.38 -10.61
C ASN A 22 -20.81 -15.04 -9.91
N PRO A 23 -19.78 -14.29 -10.31
CA PRO A 23 -19.49 -12.98 -9.74
C PRO A 23 -20.35 -11.84 -10.32
N LEU A 24 -21.38 -12.16 -11.10
CA LEU A 24 -22.30 -11.17 -11.66
C LEU A 24 -23.64 -11.26 -10.94
N HIS A 25 -23.91 -10.27 -10.07
CA HIS A 25 -25.21 -10.00 -9.43
C HIS A 25 -25.81 -11.16 -8.61
N ALA A 26 -25.26 -11.50 -7.45
CA ALA A 26 -25.98 -12.33 -6.46
C ALA A 26 -25.41 -12.26 -5.03
N LEU A 27 -25.27 -11.07 -4.46
CA LEU A 27 -25.52 -10.85 -3.03
C LEU A 27 -26.32 -9.55 -2.90
N ASP A 28 -27.53 -9.59 -3.46
CA ASP A 28 -28.64 -8.74 -3.02
C ASP A 28 -29.17 -9.34 -1.70
N GLY A 29 -28.29 -9.43 -0.69
CA GLY A 29 -28.70 -9.40 0.70
C GLY A 29 -29.07 -7.95 0.95
N GLN A 30 -30.22 -7.69 1.58
CA GLN A 30 -30.71 -6.33 1.86
C GLN A 30 -29.71 -5.57 2.75
N PHE A 31 -28.66 -4.98 2.14
CA PHE A 31 -27.85 -3.97 2.76
C PHE A 31 -28.78 -2.80 3.06
N ASN A 32 -28.93 -2.45 4.34
CA ASN A 32 -29.58 -1.21 4.67
C ASN A 32 -28.64 -0.09 4.26
N LYS A 33 -28.84 0.42 3.05
CA LYS A 33 -27.97 1.42 2.42
C LYS A 33 -27.75 2.67 3.29
N ALA A 34 -28.70 2.97 4.17
CA ALA A 34 -28.61 4.09 5.12
C ALA A 34 -27.50 3.92 6.18
N GLU A 35 -27.02 2.70 6.41
CA GLU A 35 -26.00 2.36 7.43
C GLU A 35 -24.72 1.77 6.80
N SER A 36 -24.62 1.73 5.47
CA SER A 36 -23.46 1.19 4.76
C SER A 36 -22.28 2.17 4.72
N LEU A 37 -21.07 1.62 4.68
CA LEU A 37 -19.78 2.31 4.58
C LEU A 37 -19.13 1.99 3.23
N ILE A 38 -18.35 2.92 2.66
CA ILE A 38 -17.45 2.61 1.54
C ILE A 38 -16.22 1.89 2.08
N GLY A 39 -15.92 0.73 1.51
CA GLY A 39 -14.74 -0.05 1.87
C GLY A 39 -14.13 -0.76 0.67
N VAL A 40 -13.19 -1.65 0.98
CA VAL A 40 -12.63 -2.58 0.00
C VAL A 40 -13.28 -3.95 0.14
N HIS A 41 -13.09 -4.80 -0.87
CA HIS A 41 -13.57 -6.16 -0.90
C HIS A 41 -13.15 -6.91 0.39
N PRO A 42 -14.06 -7.62 1.09
CA PRO A 42 -13.76 -8.23 2.39
C PRO A 42 -12.53 -9.14 2.40
N PHE A 43 -12.30 -9.90 1.32
CA PHE A 43 -11.09 -10.71 1.20
C PHE A 43 -9.79 -9.89 1.24
N ILE A 44 -9.77 -8.67 0.68
CA ILE A 44 -8.61 -7.78 0.75
C ILE A 44 -8.42 -7.32 2.20
N PHE A 45 -9.51 -6.90 2.83
CA PHE A 45 -9.50 -6.44 4.22
C PHE A 45 -9.03 -7.51 5.21
N ASP A 46 -9.55 -8.73 5.08
CA ASP A 46 -9.21 -9.87 5.93
C ASP A 46 -7.76 -10.36 5.73
N ASN A 47 -7.06 -9.86 4.70
CA ASN A 47 -5.66 -10.19 4.38
C ASN A 47 -4.79 -8.93 4.37
N GLU A 48 -4.71 -8.22 5.50
CA GLU A 48 -4.00 -6.93 5.65
C GLU A 48 -2.54 -6.93 5.17
N ASP A 49 -1.84 -8.05 5.31
CA ASP A 49 -0.44 -8.21 4.93
C ASP A 49 -0.25 -8.69 3.47
N ALA A 50 -1.33 -8.96 2.73
CA ALA A 50 -1.27 -9.48 1.37
C ALA A 50 -1.16 -8.39 0.30
N VAL A 51 -0.59 -8.77 -0.84
CA VAL A 51 -0.55 -7.96 -2.06
C VAL A 51 -1.28 -8.68 -3.18
N PHE A 52 -2.02 -7.91 -3.96
CA PHE A 52 -2.86 -8.39 -5.06
C PHE A 52 -2.33 -7.84 -6.37
N ILE A 53 -2.33 -8.67 -7.42
CA ILE A 53 -1.90 -8.29 -8.76
C ILE A 53 -3.02 -8.62 -9.73
N MET A 54 -3.64 -7.59 -10.30
CA MET A 54 -4.62 -7.72 -11.38
C MET A 54 -3.93 -7.51 -12.72
N LYS A 55 -4.04 -8.48 -13.63
CA LYS A 55 -3.56 -8.32 -15.00
C LYS A 55 -4.52 -7.46 -15.81
N THR A 56 -3.97 -6.62 -16.68
CA THR A 56 -4.72 -5.88 -17.69
C THR A 56 -4.37 -6.40 -19.08
N ASN A 57 -5.07 -5.92 -20.11
CA ASN A 57 -4.80 -6.31 -21.50
C ASN A 57 -4.93 -5.10 -22.42
N VAL A 58 -4.15 -4.06 -22.12
CA VAL A 58 -4.04 -2.87 -22.93
C VAL A 58 -2.92 -3.08 -23.95
N ASP A 59 -3.23 -2.77 -25.20
CA ASP A 59 -2.34 -3.00 -26.35
C ASP A 59 -1.29 -1.90 -26.52
N VAL A 60 -1.67 -0.65 -26.28
CA VAL A 60 -0.79 0.52 -26.40
C VAL A 60 -1.17 1.59 -25.37
N LEU A 61 -0.17 2.31 -24.86
CA LEU A 61 -0.34 3.35 -23.84
C LEU A 61 -1.26 4.51 -24.29
N THR A 62 -1.48 4.70 -25.59
CA THR A 62 -2.40 5.72 -26.13
C THR A 62 -3.85 5.24 -26.24
N ASN A 63 -4.15 3.98 -25.92
CA ASN A 63 -5.52 3.45 -25.92
C ASN A 63 -6.30 3.85 -24.66
N ALA A 64 -6.70 5.12 -24.61
CA ALA A 64 -7.43 5.73 -23.50
C ALA A 64 -8.67 4.91 -23.07
N SER A 65 -9.42 4.37 -24.03
CA SER A 65 -10.61 3.57 -23.76
C SER A 65 -10.27 2.28 -23.00
N ALA A 66 -9.25 1.53 -23.44
CA ALA A 66 -8.86 0.28 -22.78
C ALA A 66 -8.26 0.52 -21.38
N ILE A 67 -7.50 1.61 -21.22
CA ILE A 67 -6.94 2.02 -19.93
C ILE A 67 -8.07 2.38 -18.95
N LYS A 68 -9.05 3.18 -19.41
CA LYS A 68 -10.25 3.50 -18.62
C LYS A 68 -11.03 2.26 -18.21
N GLN A 69 -11.23 1.32 -19.13
CA GLN A 69 -11.91 0.06 -18.81
C GLN A 69 -11.14 -0.78 -17.79
N SER A 70 -9.80 -0.74 -17.81
CA SER A 70 -8.98 -1.40 -16.79
C SER A 70 -9.21 -0.79 -15.41
N GLY A 71 -9.23 0.54 -15.29
CA GLY A 71 -9.55 1.24 -14.04
C GLY A 71 -10.97 0.96 -13.54
N LEU A 72 -11.95 0.93 -14.45
CA LEU A 72 -13.34 0.64 -14.13
C LEU A 72 -13.53 -0.81 -13.65
N SER A 73 -12.90 -1.77 -14.34
CA SER A 73 -12.96 -3.19 -13.97
C SER A 73 -12.28 -3.44 -12.61
N PHE A 74 -11.12 -2.82 -12.39
CA PHE A 74 -10.43 -2.87 -11.10
C PHE A 74 -11.34 -2.35 -10.00
N GLY A 75 -11.83 -1.11 -10.14
CA GLY A 75 -12.61 -0.45 -9.10
C GLY A 75 -13.92 -1.17 -8.77
N ARG A 76 -14.64 -1.70 -9.77
CA ARG A 76 -15.86 -2.51 -9.54
C ARG A 76 -15.60 -3.83 -8.80
N SER A 77 -14.42 -4.42 -8.96
CA SER A 77 -14.07 -5.66 -8.28
C SER A 77 -13.53 -5.44 -6.86
N VAL A 78 -12.95 -4.26 -6.61
CA VAL A 78 -12.24 -3.96 -5.36
C VAL A 78 -13.06 -3.11 -4.39
N PHE A 79 -13.84 -2.14 -4.87
CA PHE A 79 -14.62 -1.25 -4.00
C PHE A 79 -16.04 -1.77 -3.83
N GLY A 80 -16.56 -1.64 -2.62
CA GLY A 80 -17.91 -2.07 -2.30
C GLY A 80 -18.45 -1.42 -1.04
N LEU A 81 -19.68 -1.80 -0.69
CA LEU A 81 -20.31 -1.42 0.55
C LEU A 81 -19.99 -2.45 1.65
N THR A 82 -19.76 -1.98 2.86
CA THR A 82 -19.52 -2.79 4.06
C THR A 82 -20.28 -2.24 5.26
N GLU A 83 -20.59 -3.10 6.23
CA GLU A 83 -21.10 -2.70 7.56
C GLU A 83 -19.99 -2.73 8.63
N ASP A 84 -18.79 -3.17 8.26
CA ASP A 84 -17.64 -3.24 9.15
C ASP A 84 -16.95 -1.87 9.25
N PRO A 85 -17.01 -1.20 10.43
CA PRO A 85 -16.42 0.11 10.63
C PRO A 85 -14.88 0.11 10.56
N ASP A 86 -14.23 -1.06 10.67
CA ASP A 86 -12.79 -1.15 10.51
C ASP A 86 -12.39 -1.25 9.03
N ASN A 87 -13.29 -1.72 8.14
CA ASN A 87 -13.09 -1.86 6.69
C ASN A 87 -13.68 -0.71 5.87
N GLY A 88 -14.28 0.30 6.49
CA GLY A 88 -14.94 1.33 5.71
C GLY A 88 -15.11 2.66 6.39
N ALA A 89 -15.42 3.66 5.57
CA ALA A 89 -15.79 4.99 6.01
C ALA A 89 -17.26 5.27 5.68
N PRO A 90 -17.98 6.08 6.47
CA PRO A 90 -19.34 6.48 6.15
C PRO A 90 -19.48 6.97 4.71
N LEU A 91 -20.57 6.61 4.01
CA LEU A 91 -20.80 7.07 2.63
C LEU A 91 -20.97 8.60 2.51
N THR A 92 -21.19 9.27 3.63
CA THR A 92 -21.21 10.73 3.73
C THR A 92 -19.81 11.35 3.73
N ASP A 93 -18.77 10.57 4.00
CA ASP A 93 -17.41 11.05 4.10
C ASP A 93 -16.86 11.47 2.73
N LYS A 94 -15.78 12.25 2.79
CA LYS A 94 -15.07 12.74 1.62
C LYS A 94 -14.16 11.63 1.08
N VAL A 95 -14.28 11.28 -0.19
CA VAL A 95 -13.34 10.35 -0.84
C VAL A 95 -12.18 11.17 -1.43
N VAL A 96 -10.98 10.95 -0.93
CA VAL A 96 -9.78 11.61 -1.43
C VAL A 96 -8.99 10.64 -2.28
N ILE A 97 -8.64 11.04 -3.49
CA ILE A 97 -7.82 10.25 -4.39
C ILE A 97 -6.49 10.97 -4.57
N LYS A 98 -5.39 10.29 -4.23
CA LYS A 98 -4.03 10.74 -4.49
C LYS A 98 -3.43 9.98 -5.67
N PRO A 99 -3.64 10.44 -6.92
CA PRO A 99 -2.86 9.95 -8.07
C PRO A 99 -1.40 10.42 -7.99
N ASN A 100 -0.47 9.75 -8.69
CA ASN A 100 0.89 10.26 -8.86
C ASN A 100 0.91 11.38 -9.89
N LEU A 101 0.91 12.62 -9.40
CA LEU A 101 0.99 13.82 -10.20
C LEU A 101 2.29 14.53 -9.83
N THR A 102 3.09 14.83 -10.83
CA THR A 102 4.37 15.49 -10.65
C THR A 102 4.74 16.20 -11.95
N CYS A 103 5.76 17.04 -11.86
CA CYS A 103 6.35 17.68 -13.02
C CYS A 103 6.72 16.64 -14.09
N ARG A 104 6.34 16.91 -15.34
CA ARG A 104 6.46 15.97 -16.46
C ARG A 104 7.72 16.17 -17.29
N GLY A 105 8.65 17.00 -16.82
CA GLY A 105 9.94 17.23 -17.48
C GLY A 105 9.88 18.22 -18.64
N LYS A 106 8.96 19.21 -18.61
CA LYS A 106 8.83 20.24 -19.67
C LYS A 106 10.08 21.09 -19.90
N TRP A 107 11.03 21.08 -18.96
CA TRP A 107 12.33 21.74 -19.11
C TRP A 107 13.28 20.97 -20.05
N ASP A 108 12.96 19.71 -20.36
CA ASP A 108 13.75 18.86 -21.23
C ASP A 108 13.48 19.15 -22.72
N ALA A 109 14.52 19.17 -23.54
CA ALA A 109 14.41 19.45 -24.97
C ALA A 109 13.70 18.32 -25.75
N ASP A 110 13.72 17.10 -25.22
CA ASP A 110 13.13 15.89 -25.79
C ASP A 110 11.69 15.63 -25.31
N TYR A 111 11.13 16.54 -24.50
CA TYR A 111 9.78 16.44 -23.94
C TYR A 111 8.69 16.41 -25.03
N THR A 112 7.78 15.44 -24.89
CA THR A 112 6.46 15.45 -25.51
C THR A 112 5.42 14.90 -24.52
N THR A 113 4.14 15.20 -24.74
CA THR A 113 3.04 14.64 -23.92
C THR A 113 3.07 13.11 -23.91
N GLU A 114 3.33 12.49 -25.07
CA GLU A 114 3.39 11.03 -25.23
C GLU A 114 4.61 10.43 -24.49
N ARG A 115 5.80 11.03 -24.63
CA ARG A 115 7.02 10.56 -23.96
C ARG A 115 6.99 10.67 -22.44
N SER A 116 6.14 11.54 -21.91
CA SER A 116 6.01 11.79 -20.48
C SER A 116 4.79 11.11 -19.86
N MET A 117 4.10 10.21 -20.57
CA MET A 117 2.91 9.53 -20.05
C MET A 117 3.25 8.68 -18.83
N GLY A 118 4.32 7.89 -18.86
CA GLY A 118 4.74 7.06 -17.71
C GLY A 118 5.31 7.83 -16.52
N VAL A 119 5.38 9.17 -16.59
CA VAL A 119 5.83 10.00 -15.46
C VAL A 119 4.74 10.15 -14.40
N VAL A 120 3.47 10.08 -14.78
CA VAL A 120 2.31 10.28 -13.88
C VAL A 120 1.35 9.10 -13.96
N THR A 121 0.46 8.95 -12.98
CA THR A 121 -0.66 8.00 -13.06
C THR A 121 -1.55 8.37 -14.24
N ASP A 122 -2.01 7.39 -15.02
CA ASP A 122 -2.86 7.67 -16.17
C ASP A 122 -4.22 8.25 -15.75
N SER A 123 -4.62 9.37 -16.36
CA SER A 123 -5.88 10.03 -16.06
C SER A 123 -7.10 9.21 -16.49
N ASN A 124 -7.00 8.40 -17.55
CA ASN A 124 -8.08 7.53 -17.99
C ASN A 124 -8.28 6.36 -17.02
N PHE A 125 -7.18 5.79 -16.50
CA PHE A 125 -7.27 4.77 -15.45
C PHE A 125 -7.96 5.34 -14.20
N THR A 126 -7.51 6.51 -13.77
CA THR A 126 -8.09 7.22 -12.63
C THR A 126 -9.57 7.54 -12.86
N GLU A 127 -9.96 7.93 -14.09
CA GLU A 127 -11.36 8.15 -14.47
C GLU A 127 -12.21 6.89 -14.29
N GLY A 128 -11.73 5.73 -14.76
CA GLY A 128 -12.43 4.45 -14.58
C GLY A 128 -12.63 4.10 -13.10
N VAL A 129 -11.60 4.33 -12.27
CA VAL A 129 -11.69 4.16 -10.82
C VAL A 129 -12.76 5.08 -10.21
N ILE A 130 -12.74 6.37 -10.55
CA ILE A 130 -13.73 7.34 -10.06
C ILE A 130 -15.15 6.94 -10.47
N GLU A 131 -15.35 6.50 -11.72
CA GLU A 131 -16.65 6.05 -12.19
C GLU A 131 -17.17 4.84 -11.40
N SER A 132 -16.30 3.87 -11.07
CA SER A 132 -16.69 2.73 -10.23
C SER A 132 -17.11 3.14 -8.82
N ILE A 133 -16.44 4.13 -8.22
CA ILE A 133 -16.78 4.64 -6.87
C ILE A 133 -18.14 5.36 -6.91
N LYS A 134 -18.42 6.12 -7.98
CA LYS A 134 -19.70 6.80 -8.17
C LYS A 134 -20.87 5.82 -8.33
N GLU A 135 -20.63 4.61 -8.80
CA GLU A 135 -21.66 3.55 -8.87
C GLU A 135 -22.11 3.09 -7.47
N LEU A 136 -21.34 3.37 -6.42
CA LEU A 136 -21.70 3.15 -5.02
C LEU A 136 -22.55 4.30 -4.43
N GLU A 137 -23.09 5.19 -5.27
CA GLU A 137 -23.86 6.39 -4.91
C GLU A 137 -23.09 7.49 -4.18
N ILE A 138 -21.76 7.47 -4.26
CA ILE A 138 -20.94 8.58 -3.80
C ILE A 138 -21.00 9.70 -4.84
N GLY A 139 -21.45 10.89 -4.41
CA GLY A 139 -21.57 12.04 -5.27
C GLY A 139 -20.21 12.55 -5.74
N ALA A 140 -20.11 13.02 -6.98
CA ALA A 140 -18.85 13.57 -7.50
C ALA A 140 -18.33 14.75 -6.64
N SER A 141 -19.22 15.52 -6.02
CA SER A 141 -18.89 16.61 -5.09
C SER A 141 -18.24 16.15 -3.78
N GLN A 142 -18.28 14.84 -3.47
CA GLN A 142 -17.59 14.25 -2.32
C GLN A 142 -16.21 13.71 -2.69
N ILE A 143 -15.84 13.71 -3.98
CA ILE A 143 -14.58 13.15 -4.45
C ILE A 143 -13.59 14.28 -4.71
N TYR A 144 -12.40 14.16 -4.12
CA TYR A 144 -11.36 15.16 -4.14
C TYR A 144 -10.05 14.57 -4.68
N ALA A 145 -9.37 15.33 -5.53
CA ALA A 145 -7.99 15.06 -5.91
C ALA A 145 -7.12 16.27 -5.55
N ARG A 146 -5.99 16.03 -4.89
CA ARG A 146 -5.05 17.05 -4.43
C ARG A 146 -3.64 16.72 -4.88
N GLU A 147 -2.92 17.74 -5.34
CA GLU A 147 -1.49 17.68 -5.63
C GLU A 147 -0.83 19.03 -5.32
N VAL A 148 0.44 19.01 -4.95
CA VAL A 148 1.26 20.21 -4.70
C VAL A 148 2.29 20.46 -5.81
N ASN A 149 2.72 19.42 -6.52
CA ASN A 149 3.83 19.50 -7.46
C ASN A 149 3.37 19.77 -8.89
N CYS A 150 3.90 20.85 -9.48
CA CYS A 150 3.69 21.24 -10.88
C CYS A 150 2.23 21.20 -11.34
N PRO A 151 1.32 21.93 -10.66
CA PRO A 151 -0.10 21.99 -11.02
C PRO A 151 -0.34 22.47 -12.46
N GLU A 152 0.62 23.19 -13.05
CA GLU A 152 0.63 23.61 -14.45
C GLU A 152 0.68 22.43 -15.45
N ASP A 153 1.05 21.22 -15.02
CA ASP A 153 1.15 20.03 -15.88
C ASP A 153 -0.13 19.16 -15.87
N LEU A 154 -1.12 19.51 -15.05
CA LEU A 154 -2.37 18.75 -14.91
C LEU A 154 -3.18 18.70 -16.21
N ALA A 155 -3.15 19.77 -16.99
CA ALA A 155 -3.91 19.86 -18.25
C ALA A 155 -3.35 18.88 -19.28
N GLU A 156 -2.04 18.88 -19.53
CA GLU A 156 -1.43 17.95 -20.48
C GLU A 156 -1.45 16.50 -19.97
N GLY A 157 -1.51 16.28 -18.65
CA GLY A 157 -1.77 14.96 -18.05
C GLY A 157 -3.19 14.45 -18.25
N GLY A 158 -4.10 15.27 -18.80
CA GLY A 158 -5.52 14.93 -19.02
C GLY A 158 -6.37 15.00 -17.76
N TYR A 159 -5.82 15.46 -16.63
CA TYR A 159 -6.53 15.49 -15.34
C TYR A 159 -7.60 16.58 -15.27
N ILE A 160 -7.39 17.73 -15.92
CA ILE A 160 -8.40 18.79 -15.99
C ILE A 160 -9.64 18.31 -16.77
N ASP A 161 -9.44 17.63 -17.90
CA ASP A 161 -10.53 17.09 -18.71
C ASP A 161 -11.22 15.91 -17.99
N MET A 162 -10.47 15.04 -17.33
CA MET A 162 -11.00 13.96 -16.50
C MET A 162 -11.87 14.51 -15.36
N ALA A 163 -11.38 15.52 -14.63
CA ALA A 163 -12.13 16.16 -13.55
C ALA A 163 -13.42 16.81 -14.08
N THR A 164 -13.37 17.42 -15.27
CA THR A 164 -14.55 17.99 -15.94
C THR A 164 -15.58 16.91 -16.28
N ARG A 165 -15.16 15.75 -16.81
CA ARG A 165 -16.06 14.64 -17.16
C ARG A 165 -16.67 13.97 -15.93
N THR A 166 -15.87 13.78 -14.88
CA THR A 166 -16.28 13.07 -13.67
C THR A 166 -17.03 13.94 -12.67
N GLY A 167 -16.77 15.26 -12.69
CA GLY A 167 -17.35 16.25 -11.79
C GLY A 167 -16.67 16.36 -10.42
N ILE A 168 -15.47 15.78 -10.26
CA ILE A 168 -14.75 15.79 -8.98
C ILE A 168 -14.05 17.12 -8.71
N ASP A 169 -13.73 17.40 -7.44
CA ASP A 169 -12.91 18.56 -7.06
C ASP A 169 -11.42 18.21 -7.21
N LEU A 170 -10.83 18.61 -8.34
CA LEU A 170 -9.38 18.55 -8.58
C LEU A 170 -8.73 19.91 -8.30
N LYS A 171 -7.71 19.92 -7.43
CA LYS A 171 -6.85 21.10 -7.22
C LYS A 171 -5.38 20.73 -7.16
N GLY A 172 -4.61 21.42 -7.98
CA GLY A 172 -3.18 21.59 -7.80
C GLY A 172 -2.92 22.85 -6.97
N ILE A 173 -2.18 22.74 -5.87
CA ILE A 173 -1.97 23.82 -4.89
C ILE A 173 -0.48 23.92 -4.59
N ASP A 174 0.22 24.74 -5.35
CA ASP A 174 1.65 25.04 -5.21
C ASP A 174 1.88 26.38 -4.48
N THR A 175 0.92 26.81 -3.68
CA THR A 175 1.06 28.00 -2.84
C THR A 175 1.79 27.61 -1.54
N PRO A 176 2.81 28.37 -1.09
CA PRO A 176 3.47 28.14 0.20
C PRO A 176 2.48 28.01 1.35
N TYR A 177 2.74 27.10 2.30
CA TYR A 177 1.81 26.80 3.39
C TYR A 177 1.37 28.04 4.20
N TYR A 178 2.24 29.05 4.34
CA TYR A 178 1.95 30.27 5.10
C TYR A 178 1.04 31.26 4.36
N ASP A 179 0.85 31.10 3.05
CA ASP A 179 -0.06 31.90 2.23
C ASP A 179 -1.41 31.19 2.00
N LEU A 180 -1.56 29.94 2.43
CA LEU A 180 -2.81 29.19 2.38
C LEU A 180 -3.73 29.58 3.53
N ASN A 181 -5.03 29.64 3.25
CA ASN A 181 -6.01 29.81 4.33
C ASN A 181 -5.98 28.57 5.24
N PRO A 182 -6.16 28.73 6.57
CA PRO A 182 -6.10 27.61 7.50
C PRO A 182 -7.10 26.47 7.21
N ASP A 183 -8.24 26.76 6.58
CA ASP A 183 -9.24 25.78 6.16
C ASP A 183 -8.84 24.94 4.94
N GLN A 184 -7.74 25.32 4.25
CA GLN A 184 -7.15 24.55 3.17
C GLN A 184 -6.08 23.57 3.66
N LEU A 185 -5.77 23.56 4.96
CA LEU A 185 -4.74 22.75 5.57
C LEU A 185 -5.31 21.83 6.65
N GLN A 186 -4.81 20.59 6.68
CA GLN A 186 -5.00 19.65 7.77
C GLN A 186 -3.64 19.39 8.42
N TRP A 187 -3.45 19.89 9.64
CA TRP A 187 -2.23 19.65 10.38
C TRP A 187 -2.28 18.32 11.12
N MET A 188 -1.20 17.56 11.03
CA MET A 188 -1.03 16.30 11.76
C MET A 188 0.21 16.38 12.65
N ASP A 189 0.06 15.98 13.91
CA ASP A 189 1.17 15.79 14.82
C ASP A 189 1.88 14.47 14.52
N VAL A 190 3.21 14.49 14.47
CA VAL A 190 4.06 13.31 14.20
C VAL A 190 4.76 12.93 15.52
N GLU A 191 4.08 12.10 16.30
CA GLU A 191 4.54 11.72 17.65
C GLU A 191 5.90 11.01 17.60
N ASP A 192 5.98 9.93 16.84
CA ASP A 192 7.16 9.04 16.73
C ASP A 192 8.09 9.38 15.55
N GLY A 193 7.96 10.59 14.99
CA GLY A 193 8.78 11.05 13.86
C GLY A 193 10.25 11.32 14.22
N LEU A 194 11.16 11.08 13.28
CA LEU A 194 12.58 11.42 13.42
C LEU A 194 12.89 12.85 12.96
N TYR A 195 12.17 13.36 11.98
CA TYR A 195 12.40 14.65 11.35
C TYR A 195 11.30 15.66 11.68
N PHE A 196 10.03 15.29 11.52
CA PHE A 196 8.92 16.23 11.69
C PHE A 196 8.32 16.14 13.09
N ASN A 197 7.98 17.29 13.68
CA ASN A 197 7.02 17.35 14.79
C ASN A 197 5.59 17.44 14.26
N ARG A 198 5.36 18.16 13.16
CA ARG A 198 4.05 18.33 12.53
C ARG A 198 4.19 18.46 11.01
N ILE A 199 3.16 18.07 10.28
CA ILE A 199 3.10 18.18 8.82
C ILE A 199 1.74 18.77 8.40
N PRO A 200 1.70 19.80 7.54
CA PRO A 200 0.47 20.31 6.95
C PRO A 200 0.13 19.58 5.64
N PHE A 201 -1.04 18.96 5.60
CA PHE A 201 -1.60 18.32 4.41
C PHE A 201 -2.61 19.24 3.72
N LEU A 202 -2.78 19.10 2.41
CA LEU A 202 -3.83 19.78 1.66
C LEU A 202 -5.19 19.17 2.00
N TRP A 203 -6.10 19.96 2.55
CA TRP A 203 -7.45 19.51 2.87
C TRP A 203 -8.17 18.99 1.61
N PRO A 204 -8.91 17.86 1.66
CA PRO A 204 -9.32 17.09 2.86
C PRO A 204 -8.43 15.89 3.21
N VAL A 205 -7.16 15.84 2.82
CA VAL A 205 -6.28 14.72 3.22
C VAL A 205 -6.10 14.70 4.74
N ASN A 206 -6.27 13.52 5.36
CA ASN A 206 -6.24 13.29 6.81
C ASN A 206 -7.34 13.99 7.61
N ASP A 207 -8.37 14.53 6.96
CA ASP A 207 -9.58 14.99 7.65
C ASP A 207 -10.29 13.79 8.29
N PRO A 208 -10.79 13.89 9.55
CA PRO A 208 -11.42 12.76 10.23
C PRO A 208 -12.66 12.18 9.51
N GLU A 209 -13.29 12.97 8.63
CA GLU A 209 -14.43 12.57 7.80
C GLU A 209 -13.96 12.40 6.33
N SER A 210 -12.81 11.75 6.14
CA SER A 210 -12.25 11.44 4.83
C SER A 210 -11.70 10.03 4.73
N TRP A 211 -11.84 9.46 3.54
CA TRP A 211 -11.27 8.16 3.16
C TRP A 211 -10.32 8.34 1.97
N LEU A 212 -9.06 7.93 2.13
CA LEU A 212 -8.01 8.19 1.15
C LEU A 212 -7.71 6.94 0.31
N LEU A 213 -7.71 7.10 -1.01
CA LEU A 213 -7.22 6.15 -2.00
C LEU A 213 -5.89 6.65 -2.58
N ASN A 214 -4.83 5.88 -2.41
CA ASN A 214 -3.49 6.22 -2.90
C ASN A 214 -3.19 5.46 -4.20
N ILE A 215 -3.05 6.16 -5.33
CA ILE A 215 -2.77 5.57 -6.65
C ILE A 215 -1.42 6.08 -7.17
N ALA A 216 -0.38 5.28 -7.02
CA ALA A 216 0.95 5.54 -7.56
C ALA A 216 1.08 5.12 -9.03
N LYS A 217 2.20 5.49 -9.66
CA LYS A 217 2.58 5.03 -11.00
C LYS A 217 3.72 4.01 -10.89
N LEU A 218 3.68 2.92 -11.66
CA LEU A 218 4.81 1.98 -11.76
C LEU A 218 5.99 2.63 -12.48
N LYS A 219 6.87 3.32 -11.75
CA LYS A 219 8.01 4.03 -12.35
C LYS A 219 9.25 4.04 -11.47
N THR A 220 10.40 4.13 -12.13
CA THR A 220 11.68 4.41 -11.48
C THR A 220 11.92 5.92 -11.33
N HIS A 221 12.89 6.24 -10.47
CA HIS A 221 13.39 7.58 -10.19
C HIS A 221 14.78 7.45 -9.53
N SER A 222 15.51 8.54 -9.35
CA SER A 222 16.76 8.58 -8.56
C SER A 222 16.70 8.03 -7.13
N MET A 223 15.50 7.84 -6.56
CA MET A 223 15.28 7.21 -5.25
C MET A 223 14.94 5.71 -5.35
N GLY A 224 15.13 5.07 -6.51
CA GLY A 224 14.77 3.66 -6.74
C GLY A 224 13.53 3.55 -7.61
N MET A 225 12.47 2.94 -7.07
CA MET A 225 11.12 3.13 -7.60
C MET A 225 10.29 3.98 -6.64
N THR A 226 9.56 4.93 -7.19
CA THR A 226 8.78 5.89 -6.42
C THR A 226 7.31 5.59 -6.53
N LEU A 227 6.86 4.69 -5.66
CA LEU A 227 5.55 4.04 -5.69
C LEU A 227 4.65 4.59 -4.57
N CYS A 228 3.86 3.75 -3.89
CA CYS A 228 2.81 4.16 -2.96
C CYS A 228 3.34 4.94 -1.76
N ALA A 229 4.43 4.50 -1.12
CA ALA A 229 4.95 5.15 0.09
C ALA A 229 5.40 6.59 -0.20
N LYS A 230 6.05 6.82 -1.35
CA LYS A 230 6.45 8.18 -1.75
C LYS A 230 5.27 9.00 -2.26
N ASN A 231 4.26 8.38 -2.88
CA ASN A 231 3.20 9.11 -3.57
C ASN A 231 2.41 10.06 -2.64
N ILE A 232 2.23 9.69 -1.37
CA ILE A 232 1.57 10.51 -0.35
C ILE A 232 2.26 11.87 -0.17
N GLN A 233 3.58 11.97 -0.41
CA GLN A 233 4.32 13.22 -0.30
C GLN A 233 3.68 14.37 -1.13
N GLY A 234 3.02 14.06 -2.25
CA GLY A 234 2.33 15.07 -3.07
C GLY A 234 1.04 15.64 -2.45
N THR A 235 0.62 15.17 -1.28
CA THR A 235 -0.51 15.72 -0.51
C THR A 235 -0.09 16.77 0.51
N ILE A 236 1.21 16.92 0.74
CA ILE A 236 1.77 17.85 1.73
C ILE A 236 1.80 19.25 1.12
N ALA A 237 1.47 20.28 1.92
CA ALA A 237 1.52 21.66 1.47
C ALA A 237 2.93 22.08 1.04
N MET A 238 3.01 23.08 0.15
CA MET A 238 4.28 23.53 -0.40
C MET A 238 5.23 24.04 0.71
N ASN A 239 6.52 23.77 0.50
CA ASN A 239 7.69 23.84 1.39
C ASN A 239 7.89 22.60 2.28
N TYR A 240 6.83 22.02 2.85
CA TYR A 240 6.94 20.82 3.68
C TYR A 240 7.17 19.55 2.85
N GLN A 241 6.64 19.50 1.63
CA GLN A 241 6.75 18.37 0.71
C GLN A 241 8.17 18.06 0.22
N GLN A 242 9.19 18.87 0.52
CA GLN A 242 10.55 18.79 -0.07
C GLN A 242 11.42 17.65 0.51
N HIS A 243 10.87 16.45 0.69
CA HIS A 243 11.55 15.35 1.38
C HIS A 243 12.85 14.91 0.72
N CYS A 244 12.94 15.02 -0.60
CA CYS A 244 14.10 14.63 -1.41
C CYS A 244 15.25 15.65 -1.38
N LYS A 245 15.12 16.78 -0.67
CA LYS A 245 16.27 17.67 -0.48
C LYS A 245 17.37 16.98 0.34
N VAL A 246 18.62 17.23 -0.07
CA VAL A 246 19.84 16.67 0.53
C VAL A 246 19.92 16.92 2.03
N HIS A 247 20.67 16.07 2.73
CA HIS A 247 20.90 16.22 4.16
C HIS A 247 21.48 17.59 4.51
N GLY A 248 21.02 18.19 5.60
CA GLY A 248 21.45 19.53 6.05
C GLY A 248 20.88 20.71 5.25
N SER A 249 20.08 20.47 4.21
CA SER A 249 19.43 21.56 3.46
C SER A 249 18.42 22.32 4.32
N HIS A 250 18.35 23.64 4.17
CA HIS A 250 17.28 24.44 4.74
C HIS A 250 15.96 24.18 4.01
N LEU A 251 14.93 23.79 4.79
CA LEU A 251 13.53 23.76 4.37
C LEU A 251 12.87 25.04 4.86
N ASP A 252 12.15 25.74 3.99
CA ASP A 252 11.44 26.98 4.32
C ASP A 252 10.12 26.66 5.06
N ILE A 253 10.26 26.11 6.26
CA ILE A 253 9.19 25.63 7.13
C ILE A 253 9.36 26.17 8.56
N LEU A 254 8.36 25.97 9.42
CA LEU A 254 8.46 26.42 10.81
C LEU A 254 9.53 25.60 11.55
N GLU A 255 10.47 26.28 12.20
CA GLU A 255 11.55 25.64 12.97
C GLU A 255 11.00 24.69 14.05
N GLY A 256 9.90 25.08 14.70
CA GLY A 256 9.22 24.25 15.70
C GLY A 256 8.59 22.96 15.13
N ASP A 257 8.41 22.87 13.82
CA ASP A 257 7.87 21.68 13.16
C ASP A 257 8.97 20.68 12.74
N ILE A 258 10.25 21.01 13.00
CA ILE A 258 11.38 20.10 12.88
C ILE A 258 11.78 19.59 14.27
N LYS A 259 12.02 18.29 14.42
CA LYS A 259 12.54 17.70 15.65
C LYS A 259 13.91 18.31 15.96
N ALA A 260 14.13 18.76 17.18
CA ALA A 260 15.36 19.49 17.56
C ALA A 260 16.66 18.70 17.29
N ASN A 261 16.58 17.36 17.34
CA ASN A 261 17.68 16.44 17.07
C ASN A 261 17.56 15.74 15.70
N ALA A 262 16.74 16.24 14.76
CA ALA A 262 16.46 15.56 13.50
C ALA A 262 17.72 15.19 12.72
N PHE A 263 18.60 16.17 12.46
CA PHE A 263 19.82 15.96 11.67
C PHE A 263 20.78 14.99 12.36
N THR A 264 21.02 15.16 13.66
CA THR A 264 21.90 14.26 14.43
C THR A 264 21.32 12.85 14.52
N SER A 265 20.00 12.69 14.63
CA SER A 265 19.36 11.38 14.68
C SER A 265 19.48 10.65 13.35
N ILE A 266 19.27 11.37 12.23
CA ILE A 266 19.47 10.85 10.88
C ILE A 266 20.94 10.45 10.65
N GLU A 267 21.89 11.28 11.06
CA GLU A 267 23.32 10.96 10.93
C GLU A 267 23.72 9.73 11.76
N ASN A 268 23.20 9.61 12.98
CA ASN A 268 23.42 8.43 13.82
C ASN A 268 22.83 7.17 13.21
N ASN A 269 21.60 7.22 12.69
CA ASN A 269 20.96 6.08 12.02
C ASN A 269 21.68 5.70 10.73
N TYR A 270 22.08 6.68 9.91
CA TYR A 270 22.90 6.45 8.74
C TYR A 270 24.19 5.69 9.08
N ASN A 271 24.95 6.17 10.07
CA ASN A 271 26.20 5.52 10.48
C ASN A 271 25.97 4.09 10.99
N ARG A 272 24.86 3.88 11.72
CA ARG A 272 24.45 2.54 12.17
C ARG A 272 24.09 1.63 10.99
N HIS A 273 23.27 2.09 10.04
CA HIS A 273 22.91 1.31 8.85
C HIS A 273 24.11 0.97 7.96
N VAL A 274 25.07 1.88 7.83
CA VAL A 274 26.36 1.58 7.17
C VAL A 274 27.11 0.48 7.92
N ALA A 275 27.19 0.56 9.26
CA ALA A 275 27.86 -0.45 10.08
C ALA A 275 27.13 -1.82 10.05
N ASP A 276 25.80 -1.80 9.98
CA ASP A 276 24.94 -2.99 9.87
C ASP A 276 24.97 -3.61 8.46
N GLY A 277 25.57 -2.92 7.48
CA GLY A 277 25.71 -3.40 6.11
C GLY A 277 24.42 -3.30 5.29
N VAL A 278 23.55 -2.32 5.59
CA VAL A 278 22.39 -2.02 4.73
C VAL A 278 22.90 -1.75 3.31
N PRO A 279 22.39 -2.45 2.28
CA PRO A 279 22.96 -2.36 0.95
C PRO A 279 22.97 -0.94 0.40
N ARG A 280 24.10 -0.57 -0.25
CA ARG A 280 24.33 0.70 -0.95
C ARG A 280 24.34 1.95 -0.05
N TRP A 281 24.05 1.82 1.25
CA TRP A 281 24.08 2.93 2.20
C TRP A 281 25.48 3.50 2.39
N ASP A 282 26.51 2.71 2.13
CA ASP A 282 27.92 3.11 2.15
C ASP A 282 28.32 4.03 0.98
N ARG A 283 27.44 4.26 0.00
CA ARG A 283 27.72 5.20 -1.11
C ARG A 283 28.07 6.59 -0.55
N PRO A 284 29.27 7.11 -0.84
CA PRO A 284 29.69 8.42 -0.34
C PRO A 284 29.01 9.56 -1.11
N GLY A 285 29.08 10.77 -0.55
CA GLY A 285 28.61 11.99 -1.21
C GLY A 285 27.25 12.47 -0.70
N GLN A 286 26.90 13.71 -1.06
CA GLN A 286 25.64 14.35 -0.67
C GLN A 286 24.42 13.78 -1.44
N ASP A 287 24.66 13.00 -2.48
CA ASP A 287 23.72 12.20 -3.27
C ASP A 287 23.87 10.68 -2.98
N GLY A 288 24.59 10.33 -1.91
CA GLY A 288 24.84 8.96 -1.46
C GLY A 288 23.86 8.47 -0.40
N GLY A 289 24.29 7.54 0.45
CA GLY A 289 23.41 6.90 1.43
C GLY A 289 22.80 7.86 2.46
N ILE A 290 23.54 8.90 2.89
CA ILE A 290 23.01 9.89 3.86
C ILE A 290 21.83 10.70 3.29
N TRP A 291 21.81 10.90 1.97
CA TRP A 291 20.66 11.52 1.30
C TRP A 291 19.45 10.58 1.32
N MET A 292 19.67 9.28 1.07
CA MET A 292 18.60 8.29 1.14
C MET A 292 18.07 8.08 2.56
N GLU A 293 18.94 8.05 3.58
CA GLU A 293 18.53 8.01 4.98
C GLU A 293 17.63 9.20 5.32
N THR A 294 18.02 10.40 4.86
CA THR A 294 17.26 11.63 5.10
C THR A 294 15.89 11.58 4.43
N TRP A 295 15.85 11.19 3.15
CA TRP A 295 14.60 11.06 2.42
C TRP A 295 13.69 9.99 3.02
N ALA A 296 14.21 8.80 3.31
CA ALA A 296 13.46 7.68 3.85
C ALA A 296 12.91 8.01 5.25
N SER A 297 13.69 8.69 6.10
CA SER A 297 13.21 9.16 7.42
C SER A 297 12.01 10.09 7.30
N ARG A 298 12.08 11.10 6.42
CA ARG A 298 10.96 12.03 6.15
C ARG A 298 9.77 11.32 5.51
N CYS A 299 10.03 10.34 4.65
CA CYS A 299 8.99 9.52 4.01
C CYS A 299 8.22 8.70 5.06
N LEU A 300 8.92 8.01 5.96
CA LEU A 300 8.33 7.21 7.03
C LEU A 300 7.54 8.08 8.02
N ASP A 301 8.08 9.23 8.42
CA ASP A 301 7.37 10.20 9.27
C ASP A 301 6.02 10.61 8.65
N ASN A 302 6.02 10.94 7.35
CA ASN A 302 4.81 11.31 6.63
C ASN A 302 3.78 10.17 6.52
N ASN A 303 4.23 8.95 6.24
CA ASN A 303 3.32 7.81 6.14
C ASN A 303 2.78 7.40 7.51
N SER A 304 3.52 7.62 8.61
CA SER A 304 3.07 7.29 9.96
C SER A 304 1.79 8.03 10.39
N VAL A 305 1.51 9.19 9.78
CA VAL A 305 0.36 10.04 10.08
C VAL A 305 -0.69 10.08 8.97
N THR A 306 -0.49 9.33 7.88
CA THR A 306 -1.42 9.29 6.75
C THR A 306 -1.85 7.85 6.47
N LYS A 307 -3.13 7.56 6.70
CA LYS A 307 -3.69 6.22 6.47
C LYS A 307 -4.59 6.25 5.24
N ALA A 308 -4.17 5.54 4.18
CA ALA A 308 -5.04 5.29 3.04
C ALA A 308 -5.84 4.00 3.29
N GLY A 309 -7.08 3.96 2.80
CA GLY A 309 -7.88 2.74 2.81
C GLY A 309 -7.43 1.72 1.78
N LEU A 310 -6.71 2.15 0.74
CA LEU A 310 -6.07 1.27 -0.23
C LEU A 310 -4.87 1.95 -0.91
N HIS A 311 -3.83 1.17 -1.16
CA HIS A 311 -2.66 1.55 -1.96
C HIS A 311 -2.67 0.79 -3.28
N VAL A 312 -2.49 1.51 -4.38
CA VAL A 312 -2.54 0.99 -5.75
C VAL A 312 -1.34 1.51 -6.51
N ILE A 313 -0.64 0.63 -7.23
CA ILE A 313 0.31 0.98 -8.27
C ILE A 313 -0.39 0.74 -9.60
N GLU A 314 -0.65 1.83 -10.32
CA GLU A 314 -1.08 1.78 -11.71
C GLU A 314 0.14 1.44 -12.57
N GLY A 315 0.17 0.21 -13.08
CA GLY A 315 1.20 -0.31 -13.98
C GLY A 315 0.57 -0.89 -15.25
N VAL A 316 -0.48 -0.28 -15.78
CA VAL A 316 -0.97 -0.64 -17.13
C VAL A 316 0.18 -0.49 -18.11
N TYR A 317 0.98 0.56 -17.90
CA TYR A 317 2.33 0.69 -18.40
C TYR A 317 3.25 1.23 -17.30
N GLY A 318 4.51 0.80 -17.31
CA GLY A 318 5.55 1.23 -16.38
C GLY A 318 6.67 1.98 -17.08
N ARG A 319 7.49 2.70 -16.32
CA ARG A 319 8.54 3.58 -16.86
C ARG A 319 9.90 3.34 -16.22
N ASP A 320 10.95 3.31 -17.04
CA ASP A 320 12.34 3.32 -16.59
C ASP A 320 12.93 4.75 -16.49
N GLY A 321 14.17 4.85 -16.00
CA GLY A 321 14.90 6.12 -15.89
C GLY A 321 14.41 7.06 -14.79
N HIS A 322 14.50 8.36 -15.05
CA HIS A 322 14.14 9.46 -14.16
C HIS A 322 13.54 10.62 -14.96
N PHE A 323 12.23 10.84 -14.81
CA PHE A 323 11.47 11.74 -15.70
C PHE A 323 11.71 11.37 -17.16
N ILE A 324 12.25 12.27 -17.99
CA ILE A 324 12.49 12.07 -19.42
C ILE A 324 13.80 11.30 -19.69
N ASP A 325 14.77 11.41 -18.79
CA ASP A 325 16.08 10.78 -18.93
C ASP A 325 16.04 9.28 -18.65
N GLY A 326 16.79 8.47 -19.41
CA GLY A 326 16.81 7.03 -19.20
C GLY A 326 17.86 6.25 -20.02
N PRO A 327 17.80 4.92 -19.97
CA PRO A 327 18.82 4.03 -20.54
C PRO A 327 18.78 3.90 -22.07
N ASN A 328 17.81 4.49 -22.75
CA ASN A 328 17.53 4.27 -24.17
C ASN A 328 18.06 5.46 -24.97
N ASP A 329 19.37 5.46 -25.24
CA ASP A 329 20.09 6.56 -25.91
C ASP A 329 19.91 7.92 -25.20
N GLY A 330 19.87 7.88 -23.87
CA GLY A 330 19.66 9.05 -23.00
C GLY A 330 18.20 9.27 -22.60
N LEU A 331 17.25 8.53 -23.18
CA LEU A 331 15.82 8.70 -22.93
C LEU A 331 15.21 7.53 -22.15
N ALA A 332 14.19 7.84 -21.36
CA ALA A 332 13.36 6.85 -20.68
C ALA A 332 12.22 6.38 -21.59
N ASN A 333 11.86 5.10 -21.41
CA ASN A 333 10.82 4.41 -22.16
C ASN A 333 9.67 3.99 -21.24
N ASP A 334 8.48 3.96 -21.84
CA ASP A 334 7.29 3.38 -21.24
C ASP A 334 7.08 1.96 -21.81
N TYR A 335 6.75 1.01 -20.94
CA TYR A 335 6.60 -0.41 -21.26
C TYR A 335 5.20 -0.87 -20.88
N MET A 336 4.51 -1.59 -21.76
CA MET A 336 3.18 -2.17 -21.46
C MET A 336 3.30 -3.32 -20.45
N THR A 337 3.44 -2.97 -19.17
CA THR A 337 3.57 -3.91 -18.05
C THR A 337 2.27 -4.62 -17.72
N ASN A 338 1.12 -4.02 -18.05
CA ASN A 338 -0.21 -4.63 -17.95
C ASN A 338 -0.55 -5.24 -16.58
N VAL A 339 -0.20 -4.54 -15.50
CA VAL A 339 -0.46 -4.98 -14.12
C VAL A 339 -0.98 -3.83 -13.25
N ILE A 340 -1.87 -4.14 -12.32
CA ILE A 340 -2.28 -3.26 -11.24
C ILE A 340 -1.92 -3.98 -9.95
N ILE A 341 -1.08 -3.37 -9.12
CA ILE A 341 -0.59 -3.97 -7.87
C ILE A 341 -1.23 -3.21 -6.71
N PHE A 342 -1.84 -3.89 -5.76
CA PHE A 342 -2.57 -3.20 -4.69
C PHE A 342 -2.62 -3.99 -3.37
N GLY A 343 -2.88 -3.28 -2.27
CA GLY A 343 -2.94 -3.84 -0.92
C GLY A 343 -3.16 -2.76 0.14
N LEU A 344 -3.29 -3.17 1.40
CA LEU A 344 -3.55 -2.26 2.51
C LEU A 344 -2.29 -1.63 3.11
N ASN A 345 -1.12 -2.27 2.95
CA ASN A 345 0.15 -1.75 3.43
C ASN A 345 0.98 -1.18 2.26
N PRO A 346 1.36 0.12 2.28
CA PRO A 346 2.08 0.74 1.17
C PRO A 346 3.46 0.12 0.94
N TYR A 347 4.12 -0.36 2.00
CA TYR A 347 5.46 -0.91 1.91
C TYR A 347 5.47 -2.32 1.33
N TYR A 348 4.50 -3.17 1.68
CA TYR A 348 4.36 -4.47 0.99
C TYR A 348 4.02 -4.28 -0.49
N VAL A 349 3.11 -3.37 -0.81
CA VAL A 349 2.77 -3.02 -2.20
C VAL A 349 4.01 -2.53 -2.95
N ASP A 350 4.83 -1.67 -2.32
CA ASP A 350 6.07 -1.17 -2.92
C ASP A 350 7.14 -2.27 -3.05
N ILE A 351 7.30 -3.17 -2.07
CA ILE A 351 8.23 -4.31 -2.14
C ILE A 351 7.91 -5.19 -3.35
N ILE A 352 6.63 -5.56 -3.52
CA ILE A 352 6.19 -6.33 -4.69
C ILE A 352 6.33 -5.52 -5.98
N GLY A 353 6.02 -4.23 -5.96
CA GLY A 353 6.24 -3.32 -7.09
C GLY A 353 7.70 -3.27 -7.54
N HIS A 354 8.65 -3.26 -6.60
CA HIS A 354 10.09 -3.31 -6.91
C HIS A 354 10.50 -4.66 -7.51
N TRP A 355 9.97 -5.77 -6.98
CA TRP A 355 10.19 -7.10 -7.54
C TRP A 355 9.73 -7.19 -8.99
N ILE A 356 8.48 -6.79 -9.26
CA ILE A 356 7.88 -6.75 -10.60
C ILE A 356 8.61 -5.77 -11.52
N GLY A 357 9.14 -4.65 -10.99
CA GLY A 357 9.99 -3.71 -11.72
C GLY A 357 11.40 -4.23 -12.04
N GLY A 358 11.73 -5.47 -11.67
CA GLY A 358 13.00 -6.12 -12.01
C GLY A 358 14.11 -5.93 -10.97
N HIS A 359 13.78 -5.37 -9.81
CA HIS A 359 14.73 -5.14 -8.73
C HIS A 359 14.60 -6.18 -7.62
N GLU A 360 15.65 -6.30 -6.81
CA GLU A 360 15.72 -7.12 -5.61
C GLU A 360 15.44 -6.22 -4.39
N PRO A 361 14.24 -6.30 -3.75
CA PRO A 361 13.82 -5.38 -2.70
C PRO A 361 14.78 -5.31 -1.52
N GLY A 362 15.51 -6.39 -1.22
CA GLY A 362 16.50 -6.42 -0.15
C GLY A 362 17.61 -5.38 -0.28
N ASN A 363 17.84 -4.83 -1.48
CA ASN A 363 18.85 -3.81 -1.74
C ASN A 363 18.36 -2.35 -1.55
N PHE A 364 17.13 -2.14 -1.08
CA PHE A 364 16.56 -0.80 -0.88
C PHE A 364 16.42 -0.50 0.61
N GLY A 365 17.23 0.42 1.13
CA GLY A 365 17.22 0.73 2.56
C GLY A 365 15.92 1.37 3.08
N LEU A 366 15.04 1.89 2.21
CA LEU A 366 13.68 2.27 2.62
C LEU A 366 12.96 1.10 3.33
N PHE A 367 13.08 -0.12 2.79
CA PHE A 367 12.40 -1.29 3.36
C PHE A 367 13.06 -1.77 4.64
N HIS A 368 14.39 -1.66 4.76
CA HIS A 368 15.10 -1.92 6.02
C HIS A 368 14.63 -0.98 7.12
N MET A 369 14.48 0.31 6.81
CA MET A 369 13.97 1.30 7.76
C MET A 369 12.49 1.10 8.09
N ALA A 370 11.68 0.69 7.11
CA ALA A 370 10.28 0.31 7.35
C ALA A 370 10.17 -0.91 8.30
N LEU A 371 11.03 -1.92 8.12
CA LEU A 371 11.13 -3.07 9.01
C LEU A 371 11.57 -2.66 10.43
N GLU A 372 12.58 -1.79 10.54
CA GLU A 372 13.05 -1.29 11.84
C GLU A 372 11.96 -0.53 12.59
N ARG A 373 11.16 0.28 11.88
CA ARG A 373 10.03 1.03 12.47
C ARG A 373 8.79 0.16 12.71
N GLY A 374 8.82 -1.11 12.33
CA GLY A 374 7.70 -2.04 12.52
C GLY A 374 6.54 -1.82 11.55
N GLU A 375 6.75 -1.07 10.46
CA GLU A 375 5.75 -0.84 9.40
C GLU A 375 5.48 -2.10 8.58
N VAL A 376 6.47 -2.99 8.52
CA VAL A 376 6.39 -4.32 7.91
C VAL A 376 7.01 -5.36 8.82
N SER A 377 6.57 -6.61 8.71
CA SER A 377 7.13 -7.74 9.45
C SER A 377 8.26 -8.45 8.70
N THR A 378 8.35 -8.24 7.39
CA THR A 378 9.34 -8.84 6.50
C THR A 378 9.62 -7.91 5.33
N ILE A 379 10.85 -7.95 4.82
CA ILE A 379 11.22 -7.33 3.54
C ILE A 379 11.53 -8.37 2.46
N ASN A 380 11.49 -9.65 2.82
CA ASN A 380 11.57 -10.75 1.87
C ASN A 380 10.24 -10.83 1.11
N PRO A 381 10.22 -10.55 -0.20
CA PRO A 381 8.99 -10.56 -0.97
C PRO A 381 8.36 -11.96 -1.02
N ALA A 382 9.16 -13.04 -0.92
CA ALA A 382 8.64 -14.41 -0.88
C ALA A 382 7.84 -14.74 0.40
N ASN A 383 7.97 -13.92 1.45
CA ASN A 383 7.19 -14.06 2.69
C ASN A 383 5.91 -13.20 2.70
N ILE A 384 5.68 -12.40 1.65
CA ILE A 384 4.46 -11.61 1.49
C ILE A 384 3.45 -12.46 0.72
N PRO A 385 2.24 -12.71 1.24
CA PRO A 385 1.20 -13.41 0.48
C PRO A 385 0.85 -12.62 -0.79
N VAL A 386 0.94 -13.27 -1.95
CA VAL A 386 0.58 -12.65 -3.23
C VAL A 386 -0.56 -13.40 -3.90
N TYR A 387 -1.54 -12.64 -4.40
CA TYR A 387 -2.69 -13.18 -5.11
C TYR A 387 -2.77 -12.57 -6.51
N GLU A 388 -3.00 -13.40 -7.52
CA GLU A 388 -3.56 -12.94 -8.79
C GLU A 388 -5.03 -12.61 -8.56
N TRP A 389 -5.42 -11.39 -8.92
CA TRP A 389 -6.77 -10.89 -8.77
C TRP A 389 -7.46 -10.84 -10.12
N ASP A 390 -8.52 -11.64 -10.28
CA ASP A 390 -9.43 -11.58 -11.40
C ASP A 390 -10.69 -10.82 -11.00
N ALA A 391 -11.08 -9.84 -11.82
CA ALA A 391 -12.23 -8.99 -11.51
C ALA A 391 -13.57 -9.77 -11.47
N ALA A 392 -13.64 -10.91 -12.14
CA ALA A 392 -14.75 -11.83 -12.04
C ALA A 392 -14.46 -12.89 -10.95
N ASP A 393 -13.37 -13.65 -11.09
CA ASP A 393 -13.20 -14.88 -10.32
C ASP A 393 -12.58 -14.67 -8.91
N GLY A 394 -12.17 -13.44 -8.57
CA GLY A 394 -11.62 -13.07 -7.27
C GLY A 394 -10.12 -13.36 -7.14
N ALA A 395 -9.68 -13.72 -5.92
CA ALA A 395 -8.27 -13.91 -5.60
C ALA A 395 -7.81 -15.38 -5.73
N THR A 396 -6.70 -15.61 -6.45
CA THR A 396 -5.99 -16.89 -6.49
C THR A 396 -4.58 -16.70 -5.97
N MET A 397 -4.18 -17.47 -4.94
CA MET A 397 -2.82 -17.39 -4.39
C MET A 397 -1.79 -17.84 -5.42
N LYS A 398 -0.69 -17.09 -5.52
CA LYS A 398 0.39 -17.29 -6.49
C LYS A 398 1.76 -17.18 -5.84
N THR A 399 2.75 -17.81 -6.46
CA THR A 399 4.15 -17.53 -6.15
C THR A 399 4.66 -16.38 -7.03
N LEU A 400 5.62 -15.60 -6.51
CA LEU A 400 6.08 -14.38 -7.18
C LEU A 400 6.74 -14.61 -8.55
N ASP A 401 7.33 -15.78 -8.75
CA ASP A 401 7.92 -16.22 -10.01
C ASP A 401 6.89 -16.54 -11.10
N GLU A 402 5.60 -16.62 -10.77
CA GLU A 402 4.51 -16.73 -11.74
C GLU A 402 4.17 -15.40 -12.43
N PHE A 403 4.67 -14.27 -11.91
CA PHE A 403 4.47 -12.95 -12.50
C PHE A 403 5.68 -12.51 -13.31
N GLU A 404 5.43 -11.85 -14.44
CA GLU A 404 6.49 -11.28 -15.27
C GLU A 404 7.23 -10.18 -14.51
N ARG A 405 8.56 -10.20 -14.56
CA ARG A 405 9.40 -9.10 -14.12
C ARG A 405 9.80 -8.25 -15.32
N HIS A 406 9.65 -6.94 -15.19
CA HIS A 406 10.00 -5.96 -16.21
C HIS A 406 11.37 -5.36 -15.89
N THR A 407 12.13 -4.94 -16.90
CA THR A 407 13.48 -4.36 -16.70
C THR A 407 13.39 -2.84 -16.61
N LEU A 408 12.79 -2.32 -15.53
CA LEU A 408 12.69 -0.88 -15.31
C LEU A 408 13.97 -0.38 -14.65
N LYS A 409 14.92 0.12 -15.43
CA LYS A 409 16.23 0.57 -14.89
C LYS A 409 16.12 1.90 -14.16
N THR A 410 16.93 2.08 -13.13
CA THR A 410 17.03 3.30 -12.32
C THR A 410 18.50 3.75 -12.24
N ASN A 411 18.73 4.96 -11.72
CA ASN A 411 20.06 5.47 -11.34
C ASN A 411 20.29 5.46 -9.81
N TYR A 412 19.44 4.75 -9.06
CA TYR A 412 19.48 4.64 -7.61
C TYR A 412 20.83 4.15 -7.07
N LEU A 413 21.46 4.96 -6.20
CA LEU A 413 22.66 4.61 -5.43
C LEU A 413 23.64 3.69 -6.18
N ARG A 414 24.06 4.14 -7.37
CA ARG A 414 24.98 3.43 -8.25
C ARG A 414 26.23 2.94 -7.50
N LYS A 415 26.71 1.73 -7.78
CA LYS A 415 27.98 1.18 -7.28
C LYS A 415 29.13 1.48 -8.22
N ASP A 416 29.49 2.76 -8.33
CA ASP A 416 30.64 3.27 -9.11
C ASP A 416 31.77 3.85 -8.22
N TYR A 417 31.79 3.45 -6.95
CA TYR A 417 32.80 3.79 -5.95
C TYR A 417 33.50 2.54 -5.42
N ASP A 418 34.61 2.71 -4.69
CA ASP A 418 35.41 1.61 -4.11
C ASP A 418 35.78 0.49 -5.10
N GLY A 419 36.06 0.88 -6.34
CA GLY A 419 36.42 -0.04 -7.44
C GLY A 419 35.23 -0.62 -8.20
N GLY A 420 33.99 -0.26 -7.83
CA GLY A 420 32.78 -0.57 -8.56
C GLY A 420 32.70 0.13 -9.93
N ASN A 421 31.95 -0.47 -10.85
CA ASN A 421 31.81 -0.02 -12.23
C ASN A 421 30.39 -0.21 -12.78
N GLU A 422 29.37 -0.24 -11.90
CA GLU A 422 27.97 -0.40 -12.30
C GLU A 422 27.56 0.67 -13.32
N ASP A 423 26.69 0.35 -14.27
CA ASP A 423 26.20 1.33 -15.24
C ASP A 423 25.37 2.43 -14.56
N TYR A 424 25.32 3.63 -15.16
CA TYR A 424 24.51 4.72 -14.61
C TYR A 424 23.04 4.34 -14.50
N TRP A 425 22.51 3.71 -15.55
CA TRP A 425 21.19 3.10 -15.55
C TRP A 425 21.33 1.59 -15.35
N HIS A 426 20.87 1.09 -14.22
CA HIS A 426 21.03 -0.31 -13.83
C HIS A 426 19.76 -0.85 -13.17
N LEU A 427 19.70 -2.17 -13.02
CA LEU A 427 18.78 -2.80 -12.09
C LEU A 427 19.49 -2.97 -10.76
N VAL A 428 18.83 -2.61 -9.68
CA VAL A 428 19.24 -2.95 -8.31
C VAL A 428 18.80 -4.38 -8.04
N ASN A 429 19.48 -5.38 -8.61
CA ASN A 429 19.02 -6.77 -8.67
C ASN A 429 20.05 -7.79 -8.17
N GLU A 430 21.06 -7.34 -7.42
CA GLU A 430 22.03 -8.26 -6.83
C GLU A 430 21.36 -9.18 -5.81
N ASP A 431 21.73 -10.46 -5.81
CA ASP A 431 21.19 -11.43 -4.86
C ASP A 431 21.32 -10.92 -3.41
N PHE A 432 20.22 -10.98 -2.66
CA PHE A 432 20.18 -10.53 -1.28
C PHE A 432 19.86 -11.69 -0.32
N ASP A 433 20.68 -11.86 0.71
CA ASP A 433 20.43 -12.86 1.76
C ASP A 433 19.45 -12.32 2.80
N TYR A 434 18.18 -12.63 2.62
CA TYR A 434 17.12 -12.25 3.56
C TYR A 434 17.26 -12.87 4.96
N SER A 435 18.06 -13.92 5.15
CA SER A 435 18.32 -14.47 6.48
C SER A 435 19.24 -13.60 7.33
N SER A 436 20.01 -12.71 6.69
CA SER A 436 20.86 -11.72 7.37
C SER A 436 20.05 -10.62 8.07
N VAL A 437 18.78 -10.44 7.66
CA VAL A 437 17.89 -9.43 8.21
C VAL A 437 17.00 -10.11 9.26
N SER A 438 17.38 -10.01 10.54
CA SER A 438 16.56 -10.54 11.63
C SER A 438 15.35 -9.64 11.88
N GLY A 439 14.26 -9.89 11.16
CA GLY A 439 12.94 -9.36 11.46
C GLY A 439 12.34 -10.04 12.69
N ALA A 440 12.82 -9.67 13.88
CA ALA A 440 12.17 -10.04 15.13
C ALA A 440 12.05 -8.84 16.06
N ILE A 441 11.50 -7.73 15.55
CA ILE A 441 10.67 -6.90 16.42
C ILE A 441 9.29 -7.56 16.37
N SER A 442 9.03 -8.40 17.36
CA SER A 442 7.68 -8.84 17.70
C SER A 442 6.78 -7.60 17.68
N LYS A 443 5.85 -7.52 16.72
CA LYS A 443 4.83 -6.47 16.55
C LYS A 443 4.57 -5.83 17.92
N VAL A 444 5.17 -4.66 18.18
CA VAL A 444 4.71 -3.84 19.32
C VAL A 444 3.43 -3.27 18.79
N SER A 445 2.36 -4.07 18.90
CA SER A 445 1.01 -3.59 18.66
C SER A 445 0.85 -2.28 19.47
N PRO A 446 0.29 -1.21 18.90
CA PRO A 446 -0.02 -0.01 19.69
C PRO A 446 -1.01 -0.33 20.82
N LEU A 447 -1.74 -1.44 20.68
CA LEU A 447 -2.53 -2.04 21.75
C LEU A 447 -1.61 -2.86 22.67
N PRO A 448 -1.85 -2.85 24.00
CA PRO A 448 -1.03 -3.61 24.93
C PRO A 448 -1.19 -5.14 24.77
N PHE A 449 -2.00 -5.60 23.81
CA PHE A 449 -2.18 -6.99 23.43
C PHE A 449 -2.62 -7.14 21.96
N ASN A 450 -2.43 -8.33 21.38
CA ASN A 450 -2.92 -8.71 20.07
C ASN A 450 -3.54 -10.12 20.13
N LEU A 451 -4.63 -10.35 19.40
CA LEU A 451 -5.20 -11.67 19.13
C LEU A 451 -5.00 -11.95 17.65
N GLY A 452 -4.22 -12.97 17.32
CA GLY A 452 -3.95 -13.36 15.93
C GLY A 452 -5.02 -14.30 15.37
N GLY A 453 -4.93 -14.56 14.06
CA GLY A 453 -5.80 -15.51 13.38
C GLY A 453 -5.55 -16.94 13.86
N ASN A 454 -6.63 -17.72 14.00
CA ASN A 454 -6.53 -19.12 14.36
C ASN A 454 -5.96 -19.93 13.16
N PHE A 455 -5.14 -20.95 13.42
CA PHE A 455 -4.62 -21.82 12.38
C PHE A 455 -4.67 -23.31 12.80
N PRO A 456 -5.20 -24.18 11.94
CA PRO A 456 -5.84 -23.87 10.65
C PRO A 456 -7.16 -23.10 10.81
N ASN A 457 -7.57 -22.36 9.78
CA ASN A 457 -8.91 -21.79 9.62
C ASN A 457 -9.29 -21.87 8.12
N PRO A 458 -10.26 -22.70 7.71
CA PRO A 458 -11.17 -23.50 8.54
C PRO A 458 -10.45 -24.67 9.27
N PHE A 459 -11.06 -25.23 10.32
CA PHE A 459 -10.50 -26.35 11.10
C PHE A 459 -11.55 -27.41 11.45
N SER A 460 -11.13 -28.66 11.68
CA SER A 460 -12.03 -29.80 11.95
C SER A 460 -12.21 -30.12 13.43
N ASP A 461 -11.09 -30.24 14.16
CA ASP A 461 -11.08 -30.73 15.55
C ASP A 461 -10.33 -29.81 16.50
N ASN A 462 -9.23 -29.22 16.06
CA ASN A 462 -8.42 -28.31 16.86
C ASN A 462 -7.92 -27.16 15.99
N THR A 463 -7.83 -25.97 16.59
CA THR A 463 -7.16 -24.82 15.99
C THR A 463 -6.30 -24.13 17.05
N ASN A 464 -5.15 -23.60 16.62
CA ASN A 464 -4.25 -22.86 17.48
C ASN A 464 -4.50 -21.37 17.29
N ILE A 465 -4.66 -20.64 18.39
CA ILE A 465 -4.97 -19.22 18.38
C ILE A 465 -3.79 -18.49 19.04
N PRO A 466 -2.91 -17.86 18.27
CA PRO A 466 -1.81 -17.09 18.80
C PRO A 466 -2.35 -15.79 19.40
N PHE A 467 -1.80 -15.37 20.53
CA PHE A 467 -2.05 -14.05 21.08
C PHE A 467 -0.80 -13.52 21.77
N GLN A 468 -0.73 -12.21 21.94
CA GLN A 468 0.41 -11.52 22.53
C GLN A 468 -0.08 -10.54 23.57
N ILE A 469 0.63 -10.42 24.69
CA ILE A 469 0.43 -9.36 25.68
C ILE A 469 1.76 -8.67 25.97
N GLN A 470 1.75 -7.34 26.07
CA GLN A 470 2.97 -6.54 26.29
C GLN A 470 3.23 -6.20 27.75
N LYS A 471 2.20 -6.30 28.60
CA LYS A 471 2.29 -6.09 30.05
C LYS A 471 1.71 -7.29 30.77
N ALA A 472 2.15 -7.55 32.00
CA ALA A 472 1.54 -8.58 32.83
C ALA A 472 0.10 -8.17 33.17
N GLY A 473 -0.83 -9.10 33.14
CA GLY A 473 -2.22 -8.81 33.47
C GLY A 473 -3.15 -9.99 33.27
N HIS A 474 -4.41 -9.81 33.68
CA HIS A 474 -5.46 -10.83 33.54
C HIS A 474 -5.93 -10.92 32.10
N VAL A 475 -5.78 -12.09 31.48
CA VAL A 475 -6.25 -12.41 30.12
C VAL A 475 -7.51 -13.25 30.22
N TYR A 476 -8.55 -12.84 29.51
CA TYR A 476 -9.79 -13.60 29.35
C TYR A 476 -10.04 -13.85 27.87
N ILE A 477 -10.05 -15.12 27.45
CA ILE A 477 -10.32 -15.52 26.07
C ILE A 477 -11.48 -16.50 26.06
N GLU A 478 -12.48 -16.21 25.24
CA GLU A 478 -13.69 -17.03 25.10
C GLU A 478 -14.04 -17.28 23.63
N VAL A 479 -14.77 -18.35 23.39
CA VAL A 479 -15.36 -18.69 22.11
C VAL A 479 -16.86 -18.48 22.19
N ILE A 480 -17.41 -17.84 21.16
CA ILE A 480 -18.79 -17.42 21.07
C ILE A 480 -19.37 -17.99 19.78
N ASN A 481 -20.61 -18.49 19.84
CA ASN A 481 -21.32 -18.96 18.66
C ASN A 481 -21.98 -17.81 17.86
N GLU A 482 -22.62 -18.15 16.75
CA GLU A 482 -23.29 -17.22 15.83
C GLU A 482 -24.45 -16.42 16.48
N VAL A 483 -24.97 -16.87 17.63
CA VAL A 483 -26.05 -16.19 18.38
C VAL A 483 -25.48 -15.33 19.52
N GLY A 484 -24.16 -15.15 19.59
CA GLY A 484 -23.51 -14.32 20.61
C GLY A 484 -23.40 -15.00 21.99
N LYS A 485 -23.66 -16.30 22.09
CA LYS A 485 -23.54 -17.07 23.34
C LYS A 485 -22.11 -17.61 23.49
N THR A 486 -21.49 -17.36 24.63
CA THR A 486 -20.21 -18.00 25.01
C THR A 486 -20.41 -19.51 25.11
N VAL A 487 -19.69 -20.26 24.28
CA VAL A 487 -19.71 -21.73 24.24
C VAL A 487 -18.53 -22.33 25.00
N GLU A 488 -17.42 -21.60 25.13
CA GLU A 488 -16.23 -22.07 25.83
C GLU A 488 -15.36 -20.89 26.30
N ILE A 489 -14.64 -21.08 27.41
CA ILE A 489 -13.63 -20.13 27.91
C ILE A 489 -12.27 -20.83 27.77
N LEU A 490 -11.39 -20.29 26.93
CA LEU A 490 -10.10 -20.89 26.60
C LEU A 490 -8.99 -20.43 27.54
N GLU A 491 -9.08 -19.21 28.05
CA GLU A 491 -8.10 -18.67 29.01
C GLU A 491 -8.79 -17.69 29.96
N ASN A 492 -8.44 -17.74 31.25
CA ASN A 492 -9.02 -16.86 32.28
C ASN A 492 -8.10 -16.74 33.49
N ARG A 493 -6.91 -16.17 33.29
CA ARG A 493 -5.89 -16.06 34.35
C ARG A 493 -4.89 -14.93 34.09
N PRO A 494 -4.11 -14.50 35.10
CA PRO A 494 -2.99 -13.60 34.89
C PRO A 494 -1.87 -14.28 34.08
N LEU A 495 -1.36 -13.56 33.09
CA LEU A 495 -0.23 -13.96 32.24
C LEU A 495 0.89 -12.92 32.29
N VAL A 496 2.11 -13.38 32.01
CA VAL A 496 3.30 -12.52 31.87
C VAL A 496 3.43 -12.00 30.43
N PRO A 497 4.12 -10.87 30.19
CA PRO A 497 4.36 -10.37 28.85
C PRO A 497 4.98 -11.43 27.93
N GLY A 498 4.58 -11.43 26.67
CA GLY A 498 5.12 -12.33 25.64
C GLY A 498 4.07 -12.84 24.67
N ASN A 499 4.53 -13.72 23.78
CA ASN A 499 3.70 -14.47 22.86
C ASN A 499 3.18 -15.72 23.55
N HIS A 500 1.90 -16.00 23.33
CA HIS A 500 1.18 -17.13 23.88
C HIS A 500 0.42 -17.84 22.77
N MET A 501 0.08 -19.10 23.03
CA MET A 501 -0.71 -19.92 22.13
C MET A 501 -1.73 -20.68 22.96
N ILE A 502 -2.99 -20.64 22.55
CA ILE A 502 -4.05 -21.49 23.10
C ILE A 502 -4.61 -22.36 21.99
N THR A 503 -4.94 -23.59 22.31
CA THR A 503 -5.57 -24.52 21.37
C THR A 503 -7.05 -24.63 21.75
N TRP A 504 -7.93 -24.38 20.80
CA TRP A 504 -9.34 -24.71 20.98
C TRP A 504 -9.63 -26.09 20.41
N ASN A 505 -10.16 -26.99 21.24
CA ASN A 505 -10.65 -28.29 20.83
C ASN A 505 -12.17 -28.24 20.60
N SER A 506 -12.57 -28.30 19.34
CA SER A 506 -13.97 -28.15 18.93
C SER A 506 -14.76 -29.46 18.90
N SER A 507 -14.24 -30.56 19.46
CA SER A 507 -14.83 -31.90 19.33
C SER A 507 -16.30 -31.99 19.76
N ASN A 508 -16.75 -31.12 20.66
CA ASN A 508 -18.13 -31.10 21.19
C ASN A 508 -19.01 -29.98 20.61
N HIS A 509 -18.51 -29.23 19.62
CA HIS A 509 -19.21 -28.09 19.04
C HIS A 509 -19.61 -28.39 17.58
N PRO A 510 -20.80 -27.97 17.12
CA PRO A 510 -21.27 -28.19 15.75
C PRO A 510 -20.46 -27.38 14.74
N ALA A 511 -20.38 -27.85 13.48
CA ALA A 511 -19.82 -27.03 12.39
C ALA A 511 -20.56 -25.69 12.30
N GLY A 512 -19.83 -24.62 12.05
CA GLY A 512 -20.40 -23.27 12.06
C GLY A 512 -19.36 -22.17 12.24
N LEU A 513 -19.85 -20.93 12.22
CA LEU A 513 -19.06 -19.74 12.47
C LEU A 513 -19.00 -19.48 13.98
N TYR A 514 -17.78 -19.27 14.48
CA TYR A 514 -17.51 -18.90 15.85
C TYR A 514 -16.70 -17.61 15.90
N LEU A 515 -16.78 -16.89 17.01
CA LEU A 515 -15.92 -15.75 17.32
C LEU A 515 -15.04 -16.12 18.51
N CYS A 516 -13.72 -16.02 18.34
CA CYS A 516 -12.78 -15.97 19.45
C CYS A 516 -12.71 -14.51 19.93
N ARG A 517 -12.87 -14.27 21.23
CA ARG A 517 -12.85 -12.94 21.83
C ARG A 517 -11.88 -12.90 22.98
N MET A 518 -10.94 -11.96 22.95
CA MET A 518 -9.95 -11.72 23.99
C MET A 518 -10.22 -10.38 24.66
N GLN A 519 -10.18 -10.37 26.00
CA GLN A 519 -10.24 -9.18 26.83
C GLN A 519 -8.96 -9.06 27.66
N PHE A 520 -8.37 -7.86 27.66
CA PHE A 520 -7.16 -7.55 28.41
C PHE A 520 -7.09 -6.05 28.73
N GLY A 521 -6.83 -5.69 29.99
CA GLY A 521 -6.65 -4.29 30.40
C GLY A 521 -7.86 -3.38 30.11
N GLY A 522 -9.08 -3.93 30.09
CA GLY A 522 -10.31 -3.19 29.76
C GLY A 522 -10.61 -3.05 28.26
N MET A 523 -9.74 -3.56 27.39
CA MET A 523 -9.94 -3.59 25.93
C MET A 523 -10.35 -4.98 25.45
N LEU A 524 -10.91 -5.03 24.24
CA LEU A 524 -11.49 -6.22 23.63
C LEU A 524 -11.04 -6.34 22.18
N LYS A 525 -10.66 -7.55 21.74
CA LYS A 525 -10.39 -7.89 20.34
C LYS A 525 -11.03 -9.23 20.01
N SER A 526 -11.50 -9.41 18.78
CA SER A 526 -12.11 -10.67 18.33
C SER A 526 -11.63 -11.11 16.96
N GLY A 527 -11.72 -12.42 16.68
CA GLY A 527 -11.41 -13.04 15.39
C GLY A 527 -12.43 -14.12 15.02
N LYS A 528 -12.80 -14.19 13.74
CA LYS A 528 -13.74 -15.19 13.21
C LYS A 528 -13.03 -16.53 12.99
N MET A 529 -13.70 -17.62 13.38
CA MET A 529 -13.22 -19.00 13.22
C MET A 529 -14.29 -19.83 12.53
N LEU A 530 -13.92 -20.55 11.47
CA LEU A 530 -14.83 -21.45 10.77
C LEU A 530 -14.52 -22.91 11.13
N LEU A 531 -15.45 -23.52 11.87
CA LEU A 531 -15.40 -24.94 12.21
C LEU A 531 -16.10 -25.76 11.13
N ILE A 532 -15.37 -26.68 10.51
CA ILE A 532 -15.87 -27.65 9.54
C ILE A 532 -15.93 -29.05 10.16
N ARG A 533 -16.75 -29.94 9.62
CA ARG A 533 -16.85 -31.34 10.06
C ARG A 533 -16.81 -32.28 8.88
#